data_AF-A0A0F9NKJ6-F1
#
_entry.id   AF-A0A0F9NKJ6-F1
#
_cell.length_a   1.000
_cell.length_b   1.000
_cell.length_c   1.000
_cell.angle_alpha   90.00
_cell.angle_beta   90.00
_cell.angle_gamma   90.00
#
_symmetry.space_group_name_H-M   'P 1'
#
loop_
_entity.id
_entity.type
_entity.pdbx_description
1 polymer ?
#
loop_
_entity_poly.entity_id
_entity_poly.type
_entity_poly.pdbx_seq_one_letter_code
_entity_poly.pdbx_strand_id
1 'polypeptide(L)' 'VTPSHEFCMGCTKLRVGCDGNLFGCLYRSDLGKNIKEALQNHNSFSQYEQIVKQVIDSREPFY' A
#
# COMPACT_ATOMS: atom_id res chain seq x y z
N VAL A 1 7.97 21.53 3.73
CA VAL A 1 8.41 20.91 2.47
C VAL A 1 7.29 20.01 1.99
N THR A 2 6.44 20.51 1.10
CA THR A 2 5.55 19.64 0.32
C THR A 2 6.43 18.96 -0.73
N PRO A 3 6.44 17.62 -0.83
CA PRO A 3 7.23 16.93 -1.86
C PRO A 3 6.86 17.51 -3.23
N SER A 4 7.85 17.80 -4.08
CA SER A 4 7.54 18.15 -5.46
C SER A 4 6.87 16.94 -6.10
N HIS A 5 5.72 17.18 -6.75
CA HIS A 5 4.88 16.13 -7.34
C HIS A 5 5.63 15.32 -8.42
N GLU A 6 6.72 15.86 -8.96
CA GLU A 6 7.57 15.22 -9.96
C GLU A 6 8.14 13.87 -9.51
N PHE A 7 8.58 13.74 -8.26
CA PHE A 7 9.11 12.47 -7.76
C PHE A 7 8.00 11.47 -7.41
N CYS A 8 6.79 11.95 -7.11
CA CYS A 8 5.64 11.09 -6.82
C CYS A 8 5.17 10.33 -8.07
N MET A 9 5.23 10.96 -9.25
CA MET A 9 4.87 10.32 -10.53
C MET A 9 5.70 9.06 -10.83
N GLY A 10 6.95 9.01 -10.36
CA GLY A 10 7.84 7.85 -10.52
C GLY A 10 7.97 6.97 -9.27
N CYS A 11 7.21 7.25 -8.21
CA CYS A 11 7.39 6.56 -6.94
C CYS A 11 6.91 5.11 -7.04
N THR A 12 7.76 4.15 -6.67
CA THR A 12 7.44 2.70 -6.64
C THR A 12 7.34 2.14 -5.21
N LYS A 13 7.36 3.01 -4.20
CA LYS A 13 7.45 2.61 -2.79
C LYS A 13 6.09 2.19 -2.24
N LEU A 14 6.08 1.05 -1.55
CA LEU A 14 5.02 0.64 -0.63
C LEU A 14 5.51 0.81 0.81
N ARG A 15 4.59 1.03 1.75
CA ARG A 15 4.87 1.12 3.18
C ARG A 15 3.96 0.17 3.95
N VAL A 16 4.51 -0.51 4.95
CA VAL A 16 3.72 -1.25 5.94
C VAL A 16 3.70 -0.46 7.25
N GLY A 17 2.51 -0.21 7.79
CA GLY A 17 2.32 0.41 9.10
C GLY A 17 2.51 -0.58 10.25
N CYS A 18 2.78 -0.07 11.45
CA CYS A 18 2.91 -0.89 12.65
C CYS A 18 1.60 -1.63 13.01
N ASP A 19 0.48 -1.10 12.57
CA ASP A 19 -0.85 -1.70 12.65
C ASP A 19 -1.05 -2.86 11.67
N GLY A 20 -0.13 -3.09 10.74
CA GLY A 20 -0.19 -4.16 9.74
C GLY A 20 -1.01 -3.81 8.51
N ASN A 21 -1.23 -2.53 8.24
CA ASN A 21 -1.81 -2.06 6.99
C ASN A 21 -0.72 -1.80 5.94
N LEU A 22 -0.98 -2.18 4.70
CA LEU A 22 -0.15 -1.88 3.53
C LEU A 22 -0.67 -0.63 2.83
N PHE A 23 0.24 0.28 2.48
CA PHE A 23 -0.06 1.57 1.88
C PHE A 23 0.74 1.80 0.59
N GLY A 24 0.10 2.40 -0.42
CA GLY A 24 0.72 2.80 -1.68
C GLY A 24 1.40 4.18 -1.65
N CYS A 25 1.24 4.92 -0.54
CA CYS A 25 1.75 6.27 -0.34
C CYS A 25 2.09 6.49 1.15
N LEU A 26 3.04 7.38 1.43
CA LEU A 26 3.43 7.76 2.79
C LEU A 26 2.37 8.64 3.48
N TYR A 27 1.61 9.43 2.71
CA TYR A 27 0.69 10.45 3.21
C TYR A 27 -0.79 10.04 3.13
N ARG A 28 -1.16 9.04 2.32
CA ARG A 28 -2.53 8.50 2.21
C ARG A 28 -2.77 7.35 3.17
N SER A 29 -2.85 7.67 4.45
CA SER A 29 -3.15 6.69 5.51
C SER A 29 -4.60 6.18 5.47
N ASP A 30 -5.49 6.85 4.74
CA ASP A 30 -6.89 6.45 4.51
C ASP A 30 -7.03 5.25 3.56
N LEU A 31 -6.03 5.01 2.69
CA LEU A 31 -6.07 3.96 1.66
C LEU A 31 -5.41 2.63 2.10
N GLY A 32 -5.10 2.48 3.39
CA GLY A 32 -4.45 1.28 3.91
C GLY A 32 -5.31 0.02 3.75
N LYS A 33 -4.67 -1.11 3.45
CA LYS A 33 -5.31 -2.43 3.42
C LYS A 33 -4.67 -3.38 4.43
N ASN A 34 -5.48 -4.05 5.23
CA ASN A 34 -5.01 -4.96 6.27
C ASN A 34 -4.38 -6.21 5.65
N ILE A 35 -3.09 -6.43 5.87
CA ILE A 35 -2.37 -7.63 5.41
C ILE A 35 -2.24 -8.70 6.51
N LYS A 36 -2.49 -8.37 7.78
CA LYS A 36 -2.38 -9.32 8.90
C LYS A 36 -3.35 -10.48 8.74
N GLU A 37 -4.59 -10.21 8.32
CA GLU A 37 -5.60 -11.25 8.12
C GLU A 37 -5.20 -12.27 7.04
N ALA A 38 -4.57 -11.81 5.97
CA ALA A 38 -4.06 -12.68 4.90
C ALA A 38 -2.84 -13.50 5.34
N LEU A 39 -2.07 -13.02 6.33
CA LEU A 39 -0.86 -13.68 6.80
C LEU A 39 -1.09 -14.64 7.98
N GLN A 40 -2.13 -14.44 8.79
CA GLN A 40 -2.36 -15.22 10.02
C GLN A 40 -3.14 -16.53 9.80
N ASN A 41 -4.04 -16.60 8.82
CA ASN A 41 -5.06 -17.68 8.76
C ASN A 41 -4.67 -18.88 7.90
N HIS A 42 -3.37 -19.19 7.72
CA HIS A 42 -2.90 -20.20 6.74
C HIS A 42 -3.47 -19.98 5.33
N ASN A 43 -3.88 -18.75 5.02
CA ASN A 43 -4.42 -18.40 3.73
C ASN A 43 -3.37 -18.62 2.65
N SER A 44 -3.81 -18.99 1.46
CA SER A 44 -2.91 -19.12 0.32
C SER A 44 -2.24 -17.79 0.03
N PHE A 45 -0.97 -17.85 -0.39
CA PHE A 45 -0.18 -16.68 -0.78
C PHE A 45 -0.90 -15.76 -1.78
N SER A 46 -1.81 -16.33 -2.59
CA SER A 46 -2.65 -15.59 -3.55
C SER A 46 -3.50 -14.49 -2.91
N GLN A 47 -3.96 -14.63 -1.66
CA GLN A 47 -4.73 -13.57 -1.00
C GLN A 47 -3.86 -12.36 -0.66
N TYR A 48 -2.62 -12.61 -0.22
CA TYR A 48 -1.64 -11.55 0.00
C TYR A 48 -1.33 -10.82 -1.32
N GLU A 49 -1.10 -11.57 -2.41
CA GLU A 49 -0.87 -10.97 -3.74
C GLU A 49 -2.04 -10.11 -4.21
N GLN A 50 -3.29 -10.54 -3.96
CA GLN A 50 -4.48 -9.75 -4.29
C GLN A 50 -4.52 -8.44 -3.51
N ILE A 51 -4.20 -8.44 -2.22
CA ILE A 51 -4.14 -7.21 -1.42
C ILE A 51 -3.05 -6.27 -1.95
N VAL A 52 -1.87 -6.80 -2.27
CA VAL A 52 -0.78 -5.99 -2.84
C VAL A 52 -1.21 -5.35 -4.17
N LYS A 53 -1.83 -6.11 -5.07
CA LYS A 53 -2.34 -5.58 -6.35
C LYS A 53 -3.38 -4.48 -6.13
N GLN A 54 -4.35 -4.69 -5.24
CA GLN A 54 -5.36 -3.66 -4.92
C GLN A 54 -4.73 -2.38 -4.40
N VAL A 55 -3.71 -2.47 -3.53
CA VAL A 55 -3.00 -1.29 -3.03
C VAL A 55 -2.29 -0.56 -4.17
N ILE A 56 -1.64 -1.28 -5.08
CA ILE A 56 -0.96 -0.70 -6.26
C ILE A 56 -1.96 -0.03 -7.20
N ASP A 57 -3.08 -0.69 -7.50
CA ASP A 57 -4.09 -0.20 -8.43
C ASP A 57 -4.85 1.02 -7.88
N SER A 58 -4.95 1.15 -6.55
CA SER A 58 -5.54 2.31 -5.88
C SER A 58 -4.61 3.53 -5.80
N ARG A 59 -3.37 3.44 -6.29
CA ARG A 59 -2.42 4.55 -6.20
C ARG A 59 -2.84 5.69 -7.11
N GLU A 60 -3.07 6.84 -6.51
CA GLU A 60 -3.25 8.08 -7.25
C GLU A 60 -1.87 8.62 -7.70
N PRO A 61 -1.72 9.10 -8.94
CA PRO A 61 -0.43 9.52 -9.49
C PRO A 61 0.22 10.75 -8.80
N PHE A 62 -0.50 11.43 -7.89
CA PHE A 62 -0.08 12.72 -7.34
C PHE A 62 -0.02 12.77 -5.80
N TYR A 63 -0.18 11.64 -5.09
CA TYR A 63 -0.05 11.57 -3.63
C TYR A 63 0.92 10.48 -3.17
#